data_AF-A0A4Y8NC86-F1
#
_entry.id   AF-A0A4Y8NC86-F1
#
_cell.length_a   1.000
_cell.length_b   1.000
_cell.length_c   1.000
_cell.angle_alpha   90.00
_cell.angle_beta   90.00
_cell.angle_gamma   90.00
#
_symmetry.space_group_name_H-M   'P 1'
#
loop_
_entity.id
_entity.type
_entity.pdbx_description
1 polymer ?
#
loop_
_entity_poly.entity_id
_entity_poly.type
_entity_poly.pdbx_seq_one_letter_code
_entity_poly.pdbx_strand_id
1 'polypeptide(L)'
;MVKASGTDWKRLAKTDDTQIDTSDVPELGDDFFQRAELHVPPKQAVTMRLDADVLNWFKEQGQGYQTRINKLLRAYMLAQQRRRP
;
A
#
# COMPACT_ATOMS: atom_id res chain seq x y z
N MET A 1 14.62 3.04 15.85
CA MET A 1 14.77 4.50 15.59
C MET A 1 14.57 4.73 14.11
N VAL A 2 13.61 5.58 13.72
CA VAL A 2 13.42 5.94 12.30
C VAL A 2 14.59 6.82 11.91
N LYS A 3 15.46 6.35 11.00
CA LYS A 3 16.54 7.18 10.46
C LYS A 3 15.89 8.37 9.74
N ALA A 4 16.21 9.58 10.17
CA ALA A 4 15.86 10.77 9.40
C ALA A 4 16.53 10.65 8.02
N SER A 5 15.77 10.85 6.95
CA SER A 5 16.33 10.85 5.60
C SER A 5 17.40 11.93 5.50
N GLY A 6 18.57 11.62 4.95
CA GLY A 6 19.61 12.62 4.64
C GLY A 6 19.25 13.57 3.49
N THR A 7 17.98 13.59 3.08
CA THR A 7 17.45 14.37 1.97
C THR A 7 17.18 15.80 2.42
N ASP A 8 17.67 16.78 1.66
CA ASP A 8 17.35 18.19 1.86
C ASP A 8 15.99 18.55 1.24
N TRP A 9 14.95 18.40 2.06
CA TRP A 9 13.55 18.66 1.67
C TRP A 9 13.27 20.13 1.39
N LYS A 10 13.99 21.07 2.04
CA LYS A 10 13.76 22.51 1.83
C LYS A 10 14.26 22.95 0.46
N ARG A 11 15.34 22.33 -0.02
CA ARG A 11 15.87 22.54 -1.37
C ARG A 11 14.91 22.00 -2.42
N LEU A 12 14.47 20.74 -2.28
CA LEU A 12 13.56 20.11 -3.25
C LEU A 12 12.24 20.86 -3.36
N ALA A 13 11.65 21.30 -2.24
CA ALA A 13 10.40 22.06 -2.25
C ALA A 13 10.48 23.44 -2.93
N LYS A 14 11.69 23.95 -3.19
CA LYS A 14 11.93 25.22 -3.91
C LYS A 14 12.44 25.02 -5.33
N THR A 15 12.74 23.78 -5.72
CA THR A 15 13.21 23.47 -7.07
C THR A 15 12.01 23.46 -8.00
N ASP A 16 12.15 24.11 -9.16
CA ASP A 16 11.10 24.09 -10.19
C ASP A 16 11.08 22.74 -10.92
N ASP A 17 9.90 22.25 -11.27
CA ASP A 17 9.73 20.93 -11.90
C ASP A 17 10.49 20.82 -13.24
N THR A 18 10.70 21.94 -13.95
CA THR A 18 11.46 21.95 -15.21
C THR A 18 12.95 21.63 -15.04
N GLN A 19 13.47 21.68 -13.81
CA GLN A 19 14.85 21.35 -13.49
C GLN A 19 15.04 19.88 -13.09
N ILE A 20 13.96 19.09 -13.09
CA ILE A 20 14.01 17.65 -12.79
C ILE A 20 14.49 16.91 -14.04
N ASP A 21 15.65 16.27 -13.94
CA ASP A 21 16.15 15.37 -14.98
C ASP A 21 15.33 14.07 -14.99
N THR A 22 14.69 13.79 -16.12
CA THR A 22 13.86 12.61 -16.38
C THR A 22 14.41 11.77 -17.54
N SER A 23 15.64 12.03 -17.98
CA SER A 23 16.25 11.37 -19.14
C SER A 23 16.36 9.84 -19.01
N ASP A 24 16.40 9.33 -17.77
CA ASP A 24 16.44 7.91 -17.45
C ASP A 24 15.04 7.25 -17.32
N VAL A 25 13.98 8.05 -17.19
CA VAL A 25 12.61 7.60 -17.01
C VAL A 25 11.70 8.32 -18.00
N PRO A 26 11.57 7.80 -19.24
CA PRO A 26 10.70 8.41 -20.25
C PRO A 26 9.23 8.38 -19.81
N GLU A 27 8.46 9.35 -20.27
CA GLU A 27 7.02 9.40 -20.00
C GLU A 27 6.30 8.17 -20.56
N LEU A 28 5.39 7.61 -19.76
CA LEU A 28 4.59 6.45 -20.14
C LEU A 28 3.37 6.91 -20.94
N GLY A 29 3.33 6.52 -22.22
CA GLY A 29 2.21 6.82 -23.12
C GLY A 29 1.04 5.85 -22.98
N ASP A 30 -0.05 6.14 -23.71
CA ASP A 30 -1.25 5.31 -23.74
C ASP A 30 -0.96 3.86 -24.18
N ASP A 31 0.03 3.66 -25.03
CA ASP A 31 0.46 2.35 -25.52
C ASP A 31 1.01 1.44 -24.41
N PHE A 32 1.70 2.04 -23.43
CA PHE A 32 2.15 1.33 -22.22
C PHE A 32 0.94 0.85 -21.41
N PHE A 33 -0.01 1.76 -21.13
CA PHE A 33 -1.19 1.45 -20.33
C PHE A 33 -2.15 0.48 -21.03
N GLN A 34 -2.22 0.48 -22.36
CA GLN A 34 -2.98 -0.49 -23.14
C GLN A 34 -2.46 -1.93 -22.97
N ARG A 35 -1.17 -2.10 -22.68
CA ARG A 35 -0.51 -3.41 -22.50
C ARG A 35 -0.25 -3.73 -21.03
N ALA A 36 -0.49 -2.79 -20.12
CA ALA A 36 -0.23 -2.96 -18.71
C ALA A 36 -1.20 -3.99 -18.12
N GLU A 37 -0.65 -4.98 -17.40
CA GLU A 37 -1.45 -5.94 -16.67
C GLU A 37 -1.60 -5.48 -15.22
N LEU A 38 -2.86 -5.34 -14.76
CA LEU A 38 -3.12 -5.04 -13.36
C LEU A 38 -2.89 -6.29 -12.51
N HIS A 39 -1.73 -6.36 -11.86
CA HIS A 39 -1.42 -7.44 -10.95
C HIS A 39 -2.01 -7.19 -9.55
N VAL A 40 -3.22 -7.71 -9.29
CA VAL A 40 -3.79 -7.76 -7.93
C VAL A 40 -3.51 -9.14 -7.34
N PRO A 41 -2.85 -9.24 -6.16
CA PRO A 41 -2.66 -10.53 -5.52
C PRO A 41 -3.99 -11.26 -5.33
N PRO A 42 -4.11 -12.54 -5.74
CA PRO A 42 -5.36 -13.27 -5.65
C PRO A 42 -5.81 -13.39 -4.18
N LYS A 43 -7.12 -13.24 -3.96
CA LYS A 43 -7.73 -13.48 -2.65
C LYS A 43 -8.35 -14.86 -2.65
N GLN A 44 -8.02 -15.67 -1.65
CA GLN A 44 -8.68 -16.94 -1.43
C GLN A 44 -9.91 -16.74 -0.54
N ALA A 45 -11.08 -17.15 -1.01
CA ALA A 45 -12.28 -17.21 -0.19
C ALA A 45 -12.13 -18.33 0.84
N VAL A 46 -12.14 -17.99 2.12
CA VAL A 46 -12.05 -18.95 3.23
C VAL A 46 -13.19 -18.70 4.21
N THR A 47 -13.73 -19.77 4.77
CA THR A 47 -14.68 -19.68 5.88
C THR A 47 -13.91 -19.69 7.19
N MET A 48 -13.98 -18.60 7.95
CA MET A 48 -13.38 -18.51 9.28
C MET A 48 -14.39 -17.98 10.29
N ARG A 49 -14.21 -18.36 11.57
CA ARG A 49 -15.00 -17.83 12.68
C ARG A 49 -14.32 -16.60 13.25
N LEU A 50 -15.11 -15.56 13.51
CA LEU A 50 -14.72 -14.35 14.21
C LEU A 50 -15.71 -14.15 15.37
N ASP A 51 -15.23 -13.56 16.45
CA ASP A 51 -16.11 -13.20 17.57
C ASP A 51 -17.15 -12.17 17.11
N ALA A 52 -18.34 -12.26 17.70
CA ALA A 52 -19.50 -11.50 17.24
C ALA A 52 -19.32 -9.98 17.44
N ASP A 53 -18.73 -9.59 18.56
CA ASP A 53 -18.39 -8.21 18.90
C ASP A 53 -17.36 -7.62 17.93
N VAL A 54 -16.30 -8.37 17.61
CA VAL A 54 -15.28 -7.97 16.64
C VAL A 54 -15.91 -7.78 15.26
N LEU A 55 -16.75 -8.72 14.81
CA LEU A 55 -17.42 -8.60 13.52
C LEU A 55 -18.36 -7.40 13.47
N ASN A 56 -19.12 -7.14 14.54
CA ASN A 56 -20.02 -6.00 14.62
C ASN A 56 -19.26 -4.67 14.58
N TRP A 57 -18.18 -4.54 15.34
CA TRP A 57 -17.32 -3.35 15.32
C TRP A 57 -16.77 -3.04 13.92
N PHE A 58 -16.40 -4.08 13.17
CA PHE A 58 -15.95 -3.91 11.77
C PHE A 58 -17.10 -3.51 10.84
N LYS A 59 -18.30 -4.06 11.03
CA LYS A 59 -19.49 -3.72 10.22
C LYS A 59 -19.97 -2.28 10.46
N GLU A 60 -19.87 -1.78 11.69
CA GLU A 60 -20.22 -0.39 12.04
C GLU A 60 -19.40 0.65 11.25
N GLN A 61 -18.22 0.28 10.77
CA GLN A 61 -17.36 1.14 9.95
C GLN A 61 -17.80 1.22 8.47
N GLY A 62 -18.90 0.56 8.12
CA GLY A 62 -19.53 0.62 6.81
C GLY A 62 -18.95 -0.35 5.78
N GLN A 63 -19.14 0.00 4.51
CA GLN A 63 -18.75 -0.85 3.38
C GLN A 63 -17.24 -1.15 3.39
N GLY A 64 -16.89 -2.38 3.02
CA GLY A 64 -15.49 -2.82 2.94
C GLY A 64 -14.91 -3.34 4.25
N TYR A 65 -15.74 -3.64 5.25
CA TYR A 65 -15.30 -4.23 6.52
C TYR A 65 -14.41 -5.48 6.33
N GLN A 66 -14.74 -6.36 5.38
CA GLN A 66 -13.92 -7.55 5.06
C GLN A 66 -12.52 -7.17 4.55
N THR A 67 -12.43 -6.13 3.72
CA THR A 67 -11.15 -5.59 3.25
C THR A 67 -10.32 -5.02 4.40
N ARG A 68 -10.97 -4.38 5.39
CA ARG A 68 -10.30 -3.88 6.60
C ARG A 68 -9.75 -5.02 7.45
N ILE A 69 -10.55 -6.07 7.69
CA ILE A 69 -10.10 -7.29 8.37
C ILE A 69 -8.86 -7.87 7.67
N ASN A 70 -8.92 -8.05 6.37
CA ASN A 70 -7.78 -8.59 5.61
C ASN A 70 -6.53 -7.70 5.69
N LYS A 71 -6.68 -6.37 5.65
CA LYS A 71 -5.57 -5.41 5.84
C LYS A 71 -4.93 -5.55 7.22
N LEU A 72 -5.74 -5.69 8.27
CA LEU A 72 -5.25 -5.87 9.64
C LEU A 72 -4.47 -7.19 9.79
N LEU A 73 -5.02 -8.28 9.28
CA LEU A 73 -4.36 -9.60 9.29
C LEU A 73 -3.02 -9.56 8.53
N ARG A 74 -2.98 -8.91 7.37
CA ARG A 74 -1.74 -8.71 6.60
C ARG A 74 -0.71 -7.90 7.36
N ALA A 75 -1.11 -6.79 8.00
CA ALA A 75 -0.22 -5.96 8.78
C ALA A 75 0.41 -6.74 9.96
N TYR A 76 -0.42 -7.53 10.66
CA TYR A 76 0.05 -8.41 11.74
C TYR A 76 1.04 -9.47 11.23
N MET A 77 0.71 -10.15 10.12
CA MET A 77 1.59 -11.14 9.49
C MET A 77 2.96 -10.55 9.14
N LEU A 78 3.00 -9.38 8.49
CA LEU A 78 4.25 -8.72 8.09
C LEU A 78 5.07 -8.27 9.31
N ALA A 79 4.42 -7.77 10.36
CA ALA A 79 5.08 -7.41 11.60
C ALA A 79 5.70 -8.63 12.29
N GLN A 80 5.03 -9.79 12.25
CA GLN A 80 5.54 -11.03 12.81
C GLN A 80 6.69 -11.62 12.01
N GLN A 81 6.63 -11.56 10.67
CA GLN A 81 7.71 -12.02 9.79
C GLN A 81 9.00 -11.22 10.01
N ARG A 82 8.91 -9.90 10.19
CA ARG A 82 10.08 -9.06 10.50
C ARG A 82 10.74 -9.36 11.85
N ARG A 83 10.02 -10.01 12.77
CA ARG A 83 10.51 -10.38 14.10
C ARG A 83 11.16 -11.76 14.15
N ARG A 84 10.95 -12.59 13.13
CA ARG A 84 11.62 -13.89 13.02
C ARG A 84 12.94 -13.69 12.27
N PRO A 85 14.08 -14.06 12.86
CA PRO A 85 15.37 -14.04 12.17
C PRO A 85 15.41 -15.06 11.03
#